data_AF-A0A708TAL0-F1
#
_entry.id   AF-A0A708TAL0-F1
#
_cell.length_a   1.000
_cell.length_b   1.000
_cell.length_c   1.000
_cell.angle_alpha   90.00
_cell.angle_beta   90.00
_cell.angle_gamma   90.00
#
_symmetry.space_group_name_H-M   'P 1'
#
loop_
_entity.id
_entity.type
_entity.pdbx_description
1 polymer ?
#
loop_
_entity_poly.entity_id
_entity_poly.type
_entity_poly.pdbx_seq_one_letter_code
_entity_poly.pdbx_strand_id
1 'polypeptide(L)'
;MPTKHIDDRTAAELDELYVRCVTLTQQPVKEVEVLRLAIQKGISNIADDDILASMSVKNTVWKGLADMVWNEVTPFWPLDAITGSNFEALAQAHSQTWQRFPSESCRKALHAELIREHIQLNDSMFSTADSLFPMEDFGMSDEEERAAREERKRLNGEYVASLPALDGRLYSELSSHEKTLTHHYTKRVSFEPDGNGDFRVLVNADK
;
A
#
# COMPACT_ATOMS: atom_id res chain seq x y z
N MET A 1 1.74 -49.93 -12.38
CA MET A 1 0.65 -49.75 -11.40
C MET A 1 -0.58 -49.27 -12.15
N PRO A 2 -1.79 -49.79 -11.90
CA PRO A 2 -2.98 -49.36 -12.62
C PRO A 2 -3.50 -48.04 -12.02
N THR A 3 -3.31 -46.93 -12.72
CA THR A 3 -3.90 -45.62 -12.44
C THR A 3 -5.40 -45.68 -12.78
N LYS A 4 -6.21 -46.09 -11.80
CA LYS A 4 -7.67 -46.13 -11.93
C LYS A 4 -8.26 -44.98 -11.09
N HIS A 5 -8.94 -44.07 -11.80
CA HIS A 5 -9.96 -43.10 -11.32
C HIS A 5 -9.55 -41.64 -11.08
N ILE A 6 -8.73 -41.05 -11.95
CA ILE A 6 -8.88 -39.62 -12.27
C ILE A 6 -9.27 -39.57 -13.75
N ASP A 7 -10.33 -38.84 -14.09
CA ASP A 7 -10.70 -38.57 -15.48
C ASP A 7 -9.49 -37.92 -16.17
N ASP A 8 -9.10 -38.38 -17.36
CA ASP A 8 -7.89 -37.89 -18.07
C ASP A 8 -7.89 -36.36 -18.18
N ARG A 9 -9.08 -35.77 -18.26
CA ARG A 9 -9.30 -34.33 -18.19
C ARG A 9 -8.84 -33.71 -16.87
N THR A 10 -9.25 -34.25 -15.74
CA THR A 10 -8.88 -33.74 -14.41
C THR A 10 -7.39 -33.93 -14.12
N ALA A 11 -6.77 -34.98 -14.66
CA ALA A 11 -5.32 -35.16 -14.59
C ALA A 11 -4.59 -34.05 -15.35
N ALA A 12 -5.04 -33.73 -16.57
CA ALA A 12 -4.47 -32.63 -17.36
C ALA A 12 -4.65 -31.25 -16.68
N GLU A 13 -5.82 -30.98 -16.09
CA GLU A 13 -6.08 -29.74 -15.34
C GLU A 13 -5.17 -29.61 -14.10
N LEU A 14 -4.85 -30.74 -13.44
CA LEU A 14 -3.93 -30.77 -12.31
C LEU A 14 -2.47 -30.53 -12.73
N ASP A 15 -2.04 -31.08 -13.87
CA ASP A 15 -0.71 -30.85 -14.42
C ASP A 15 -0.52 -29.38 -14.83
N GLU A 16 -1.53 -28.78 -15.46
CA GLU A 16 -1.54 -27.35 -15.79
C GLU A 16 -1.45 -26.49 -14.53
N LEU A 17 -2.22 -26.83 -13.49
CA LEU A 17 -2.14 -26.17 -12.19
C LEU A 17 -0.75 -26.32 -11.57
N TYR A 18 -0.12 -27.49 -11.65
CA TYR A 18 1.24 -27.71 -11.14
C TYR A 18 2.25 -26.80 -11.84
N VAL A 19 2.20 -26.73 -13.18
CA VAL A 19 3.07 -25.84 -13.98
C VAL A 19 2.85 -24.38 -13.61
N ARG A 20 1.60 -23.95 -13.45
CA ARG A 20 1.24 -22.59 -13.02
C ARG A 20 1.79 -22.28 -11.63
N CYS A 21 1.68 -23.21 -10.68
CA CYS A 21 2.26 -23.09 -9.34
C CYS A 21 3.79 -22.92 -9.39
N VAL A 22 4.50 -23.75 -10.14
CA VAL A 22 5.97 -23.64 -10.26
C VAL A 22 6.39 -22.33 -10.92
N THR A 23 5.65 -21.90 -11.95
CA THR A 23 5.96 -20.68 -12.70
C THR A 23 5.73 -19.42 -11.85
N LEU A 24 4.60 -19.34 -11.14
CA LEU A 24 4.28 -18.20 -10.28
C LEU A 24 5.18 -18.11 -9.06
N THR A 25 5.45 -19.24 -8.39
CA THR A 25 6.30 -19.25 -7.19
C THR A 25 7.79 -19.14 -7.52
N GLN A 26 8.16 -19.37 -8.79
CA GLN A 26 9.54 -19.47 -9.29
C GLN A 26 10.43 -20.42 -8.47
N GLN A 27 9.85 -21.48 -7.94
CA GLN A 27 10.58 -22.51 -7.21
C GLN A 27 9.88 -23.88 -7.27
N PRO A 28 10.57 -24.98 -6.91
CA PRO A 28 9.98 -26.30 -6.89
C PRO A 28 8.82 -26.40 -5.88
N VAL A 29 7.67 -26.90 -6.33
CA VAL A 29 6.46 -27.09 -5.51
C VAL A 29 6.21 -28.57 -5.30
N LYS A 30 5.77 -28.95 -4.09
CA LYS A 30 5.39 -30.33 -3.80
C LYS A 30 4.01 -30.62 -4.38
N GLU A 31 3.87 -31.73 -5.11
CA GLU A 31 2.57 -32.16 -5.68
C GLU A 31 1.47 -32.27 -4.62
N VAL A 32 1.81 -32.71 -3.40
CA VAL A 32 0.87 -32.81 -2.27
C VAL A 32 0.29 -31.43 -1.87
N GLU A 33 1.05 -30.35 -2.01
CA GLU A 33 0.57 -28.99 -1.72
C GLU A 33 -0.40 -28.51 -2.82
N VAL A 34 -0.08 -28.78 -4.09
CA VAL A 34 -0.96 -28.49 -5.22
C VAL A 34 -2.28 -29.26 -5.11
N LEU A 35 -2.20 -30.56 -4.78
CA LEU A 35 -3.37 -31.40 -4.54
C LEU A 35 -4.23 -30.90 -3.39
N ARG A 36 -3.62 -30.48 -2.27
CA ARG A 36 -4.37 -29.91 -1.14
C ARG A 36 -5.11 -28.64 -1.54
N LEU A 37 -4.46 -27.74 -2.28
CA LEU A 37 -5.08 -26.51 -2.78
C LEU A 37 -6.25 -26.83 -3.71
N ALA A 38 -6.05 -27.75 -4.66
CA ALA A 38 -7.06 -28.27 -5.57
C ALA A 38 -8.28 -28.86 -4.84
N ILE A 39 -8.06 -29.64 -3.77
CA ILE A 39 -9.13 -30.23 -2.97
C ILE A 39 -9.90 -29.15 -2.19
N GLN A 40 -9.21 -28.15 -1.65
CA GLN A 40 -9.83 -27.13 -0.80
C GLN A 40 -10.67 -26.12 -1.58
N LYS A 41 -10.22 -25.69 -2.76
CA LYS A 41 -10.92 -24.68 -3.58
C LYS A 41 -11.63 -25.22 -4.82
N GLY A 42 -11.24 -26.40 -5.28
CA GLY A 42 -11.59 -26.92 -6.61
C GLY A 42 -10.64 -26.38 -7.68
N ILE A 43 -10.14 -27.26 -8.55
CA ILE A 43 -9.10 -26.96 -9.55
C ILE A 43 -9.46 -25.75 -10.43
N SER A 44 -10.72 -25.65 -10.86
CA SER A 44 -11.20 -24.58 -11.74
C SER A 44 -11.31 -23.20 -11.09
N ASN A 45 -11.26 -23.11 -9.76
CA ASN A 45 -11.51 -21.88 -9.01
C ASN A 45 -10.22 -21.27 -8.43
N ILE A 46 -9.06 -21.88 -8.70
CA ILE A 46 -7.78 -21.42 -8.15
C ILE A 46 -7.29 -20.19 -8.93
N ALA A 47 -7.24 -19.05 -8.23
CA ALA A 47 -6.62 -17.82 -8.72
C ALA A 47 -5.12 -17.80 -8.41
N ASP A 48 -4.36 -16.90 -9.06
CA ASP A 48 -2.92 -16.75 -8.78
C ASP A 48 -2.66 -16.31 -7.33
N ASP A 49 -3.55 -15.49 -6.78
CA ASP A 49 -3.56 -15.07 -5.38
C ASP A 49 -3.61 -16.26 -4.43
N ASP A 50 -4.41 -17.28 -4.75
CA ASP A 50 -4.54 -18.48 -3.93
C ASP A 50 -3.25 -19.30 -3.90
N ILE A 51 -2.57 -19.37 -5.05
CA ILE A 51 -1.29 -20.06 -5.20
C ILE A 51 -0.23 -19.35 -4.35
N LEU A 52 -0.12 -18.03 -4.51
CA LEU A 52 0.87 -17.22 -3.80
C LEU A 52 0.60 -17.14 -2.28
N ALA A 53 -0.67 -17.21 -1.86
CA ALA A 53 -1.06 -17.20 -0.46
C ALA A 53 -0.84 -18.56 0.23
N SER A 54 -0.96 -19.67 -0.50
CA SER A 54 -0.96 -21.02 0.07
C SER A 54 0.40 -21.72 -0.01
N MET A 55 1.29 -21.23 -0.86
CA MET A 55 2.59 -21.87 -1.13
C MET A 55 3.74 -21.01 -0.65
N SER A 56 4.89 -21.65 -0.45
CA SER A 56 6.14 -20.90 -0.36
C SER A 56 6.38 -20.24 -1.72
N VAL A 57 6.87 -19.00 -1.71
CA VAL A 57 7.18 -18.23 -2.91
C VAL A 57 8.59 -17.69 -2.79
N LYS A 58 9.36 -17.70 -3.89
CA LYS A 58 10.71 -17.14 -3.91
C LYS A 58 10.65 -15.62 -3.70
N ASN A 59 11.51 -15.07 -2.83
CA ASN A 59 11.52 -13.64 -2.51
C ASN A 59 11.67 -12.72 -3.74
N THR A 60 12.32 -13.17 -4.82
CA THR A 60 12.44 -12.39 -6.06
C THR A 60 11.10 -12.12 -6.74
N VAL A 61 10.12 -13.01 -6.56
CA VAL A 61 8.75 -12.82 -7.06
C VAL A 61 8.09 -11.69 -6.28
N TRP A 62 8.15 -11.73 -4.95
CA TRP A 62 7.59 -10.67 -4.10
C TRP A 62 8.25 -9.32 -4.38
N LYS A 63 9.57 -9.29 -4.55
CA LYS A 63 10.30 -8.09 -4.95
C LYS A 63 9.81 -7.54 -6.29
N GLY A 64 9.72 -8.40 -7.32
CA GLY A 64 9.24 -7.95 -8.63
C GLY A 64 7.79 -7.45 -8.61
N LEU A 65 6.91 -8.10 -7.83
CA LEU A 65 5.54 -7.64 -7.63
C LEU A 65 5.49 -6.30 -6.87
N ALA A 66 6.32 -6.14 -5.83
CA ALA A 66 6.45 -4.88 -5.09
C ALA A 66 6.93 -3.74 -5.99
N ASP A 67 7.96 -3.99 -6.81
CA ASP A 67 8.48 -3.01 -7.78
C ASP A 67 7.39 -2.60 -8.78
N MET A 68 6.57 -3.54 -9.27
CA MET A 68 5.44 -3.22 -10.16
C MET A 68 4.39 -2.37 -9.46
N VAL A 69 3.96 -2.72 -8.24
CA VAL A 69 3.02 -1.91 -7.47
C VAL A 69 3.57 -0.50 -7.25
N TRP A 70 4.83 -0.38 -6.88
CA TRP A 70 5.47 0.92 -6.68
C TRP A 70 5.50 1.76 -7.96
N ASN A 71 5.91 1.17 -9.08
CA ASN A 71 5.92 1.85 -10.38
C ASN A 71 4.52 2.25 -10.88
N GLU A 72 3.47 1.54 -10.45
CA GLU A 72 2.08 1.90 -10.74
C GLU A 72 1.58 3.07 -9.88
N VAL A 73 2.07 3.21 -8.64
CA VAL A 73 1.61 4.25 -7.69
C VAL A 73 2.38 5.56 -7.83
N THR A 74 3.70 5.50 -8.01
CA THR A 74 4.59 6.67 -8.06
C THR A 74 4.28 7.73 -9.13
N PRO A 75 3.65 7.42 -10.28
CA PRO A 75 3.26 8.45 -11.24
C PRO A 75 2.11 9.33 -10.75
N PHE A 76 1.33 8.89 -9.76
CA PHE A 76 0.14 9.59 -9.29
C PHE A 76 0.38 10.41 -8.03
N TRP A 77 1.52 10.23 -7.37
CA TRP A 77 1.78 10.87 -6.07
C TRP A 77 3.25 11.24 -5.90
N PRO A 78 3.57 12.37 -5.25
CA PRO A 78 4.95 12.71 -4.89
C PRO A 78 5.56 11.63 -3.99
N LEU A 79 6.79 11.19 -4.28
CA LEU A 79 7.47 10.11 -3.55
C LEU A 79 7.53 10.37 -2.04
N ASP A 80 7.83 11.60 -1.65
CA ASP A 80 7.92 12.05 -0.27
C ASP A 80 6.55 12.17 0.42
N ALA A 81 5.46 12.21 -0.35
CA ALA A 81 4.09 12.23 0.15
C ALA A 81 3.46 10.83 0.25
N ILE A 82 4.14 9.79 -0.25
CA ILE A 82 3.72 8.39 -0.08
C ILE A 82 4.25 7.89 1.28
N THR A 83 3.33 7.61 2.19
CA THR A 83 3.61 7.14 3.55
C THR A 83 2.92 5.79 3.78
N GLY A 84 3.33 5.04 4.80
CA GLY A 84 2.65 3.80 5.17
C GLY A 84 1.13 3.98 5.38
N SER A 85 0.73 5.13 5.92
CA SER A 85 -0.69 5.45 6.23
C SER A 85 -1.60 5.66 5.01
N ASN A 86 -1.08 6.17 3.89
CA ASN A 86 -1.87 6.46 2.69
C ASN A 86 -1.57 5.49 1.52
N PHE A 87 -0.46 4.74 1.60
CA PHE A 87 -0.03 3.82 0.57
C PHE A 87 -1.10 2.79 0.20
N GLU A 88 -1.75 2.16 1.17
CA GLU A 88 -2.76 1.14 0.88
C GLU A 88 -3.95 1.69 0.09
N ALA A 89 -4.41 2.90 0.43
CA ALA A 89 -5.49 3.57 -0.30
C ALA A 89 -5.06 3.95 -1.73
N LEU A 90 -3.81 4.41 -1.89
CA LEU A 90 -3.25 4.76 -3.20
C LEU A 90 -3.06 3.51 -4.07
N ALA A 91 -2.50 2.44 -3.52
CA ALA A 91 -2.32 1.17 -4.20
C ALA A 91 -3.67 0.56 -4.61
N GLN A 92 -4.68 0.66 -3.74
CA GLN A 92 -6.03 0.22 -4.07
C GLN A 92 -6.67 1.02 -5.20
N ALA A 93 -6.38 2.32 -5.31
CA ALA A 93 -6.95 3.18 -6.35
C ALA A 93 -6.21 3.06 -7.70
N HIS A 94 -4.88 2.94 -7.67
CA HIS A 94 -4.04 3.12 -8.86
C HIS A 94 -3.28 1.86 -9.31
N SER A 95 -3.10 0.86 -8.44
CA SER A 95 -2.33 -0.35 -8.79
C SER A 95 -3.23 -1.53 -9.15
N GLN A 96 -3.17 -1.94 -10.41
CA GLN A 96 -3.83 -3.17 -10.90
C GLN A 96 -3.17 -4.41 -10.29
N THR A 97 -1.84 -4.38 -10.13
CA THR A 97 -1.09 -5.46 -9.50
C THR A 97 -1.52 -5.64 -8.05
N TRP A 98 -1.73 -4.55 -7.31
CA TRP A 98 -2.28 -4.59 -5.96
C TRP A 98 -3.70 -5.18 -5.96
N GLN A 99 -4.59 -4.74 -6.85
CA GLN A 99 -5.96 -5.26 -6.90
C GLN A 99 -6.06 -6.76 -7.25
N ARG A 100 -5.11 -7.30 -8.02
CA ARG A 100 -5.07 -8.72 -8.41
C ARG A 100 -4.85 -9.68 -7.23
N PHE A 101 -4.22 -9.22 -6.15
CA PHE A 101 -3.84 -10.05 -5.00
C PHE A 101 -4.51 -9.58 -3.71
N PRO A 102 -5.82 -9.87 -3.51
CA PRO A 102 -6.56 -9.43 -2.33
C PRO A 102 -6.24 -10.20 -1.05
N SER A 103 -5.56 -11.35 -1.11
CA SER A 103 -5.29 -12.15 0.09
C SER A 103 -4.41 -11.42 1.10
N GLU A 104 -4.77 -11.52 2.38
CA GLU A 104 -4.03 -10.90 3.49
C GLU A 104 -2.57 -11.39 3.55
N SER A 105 -2.33 -12.66 3.28
CA SER A 105 -0.98 -13.24 3.21
C SER A 105 -0.13 -12.58 2.12
N CYS A 106 -0.70 -12.39 0.92
CA CYS A 106 -0.02 -11.73 -0.20
C CYS A 106 0.21 -10.25 0.11
N ARG A 107 -0.79 -9.56 0.68
CA ARG A 107 -0.68 -8.16 1.14
C ARG A 107 0.48 -7.99 2.13
N LYS A 108 0.57 -8.85 3.14
CA LYS A 108 1.66 -8.84 4.12
C LYS A 108 3.03 -9.06 3.49
N ALA A 109 3.15 -10.03 2.58
CA ALA A 109 4.41 -10.31 1.90
C ALA A 109 4.84 -9.14 1.00
N LEU A 110 3.92 -8.57 0.22
CA LEU A 110 4.18 -7.39 -0.62
C LEU A 110 4.58 -6.18 0.23
N HIS A 111 3.83 -5.91 1.30
CA HIS A 111 4.11 -4.78 2.20
C HIS A 111 5.48 -4.91 2.86
N ALA A 112 5.89 -6.12 3.24
CA ALA A 112 7.21 -6.37 3.83
C ALA A 112 8.36 -6.08 2.85
N GLU A 113 8.21 -6.41 1.56
CA GLU A 113 9.21 -6.06 0.54
C GLU A 113 9.19 -4.56 0.22
N LEU A 114 8.00 -3.95 0.16
CA LEU A 114 7.84 -2.51 -0.07
C LEU A 114 8.49 -1.67 1.03
N ILE A 115 8.27 -2.00 2.31
CA ILE A 115 8.95 -1.32 3.43
C ILE A 115 10.47 -1.48 3.34
N ARG A 116 10.95 -2.66 2.91
CA ARG A 116 12.39 -2.94 2.83
C ARG A 116 13.08 -2.06 1.79
N GLU A 117 12.45 -1.86 0.64
CA GLU A 117 13.01 -1.03 -0.45
C GLU A 117 12.69 0.47 -0.27
N HIS A 118 11.56 0.81 0.35
CA HIS A 118 11.08 2.17 0.51
C HIS A 118 10.90 2.54 1.98
N ILE A 119 11.95 3.11 2.57
CA ILE A 119 12.01 3.55 3.98
C ILE A 119 10.86 4.51 4.35
N GLN A 120 10.34 5.27 3.39
CA GLN A 120 9.22 6.21 3.55
C GLN A 120 7.89 5.52 3.92
N LEU A 121 7.76 4.23 3.62
CA LEU A 121 6.61 3.41 4.03
C LEU A 121 6.72 2.91 5.47
N ASN A 122 7.91 3.00 6.08
CA ASN A 122 8.06 2.68 7.48
C ASN A 122 7.43 3.80 8.32
N ASP A 123 6.79 3.44 9.43
CA ASP A 123 6.23 4.43 10.34
C ASP A 123 7.39 5.30 10.86
N SER A 124 7.40 6.57 10.43
CA SER A 124 8.37 7.54 10.91
C SER A 124 8.24 7.65 12.42
N MET A 125 9.37 7.63 13.14
CA MET A 125 9.39 7.87 14.60
C MET A 125 8.75 9.21 14.99
N PHE A 126 8.70 10.16 14.04
CA PHE A 126 8.01 11.44 14.18
C PHE A 126 6.94 11.54 13.10
N SER A 127 5.70 11.68 13.54
CA SER A 127 4.55 11.89 12.68
C SER A 127 4.52 13.33 12.15
N THR A 128 3.76 13.57 11.09
CA THR A 128 3.45 14.94 10.64
C THR A 128 2.74 15.75 11.73
N ALA A 129 2.04 15.09 12.64
CA ALA A 129 1.42 15.74 13.79
C ALA A 129 2.47 16.32 14.77
N ASP A 130 3.59 15.62 14.98
CA ASP A 130 4.67 16.08 15.87
C ASP A 130 5.40 17.31 15.32
N SER A 131 5.36 17.50 14.00
CA SER A 131 5.93 18.68 13.33
C SER A 131 4.97 19.87 13.27
N LEU A 132 3.65 19.62 13.26
CA LEU A 132 2.62 20.65 13.09
C LEU A 132 2.03 21.13 14.42
N PHE A 133 2.05 20.28 15.44
CA PHE A 133 1.48 20.55 16.74
C PHE A 133 2.56 20.43 17.82
N PRO A 134 2.62 21.37 18.77
CA PRO A 134 3.53 21.27 19.91
C PRO A 134 3.30 19.94 20.65
N MET A 135 4.39 19.24 21.00
CA MET A 135 4.29 18.02 21.80
C MET A 135 3.74 18.32 23.18
N GLU A 136 2.94 17.39 23.69
CA GLU A 136 2.58 17.40 25.10
C GLU A 136 3.78 16.91 25.92
N ASP A 137 4.42 17.79 26.68
CA ASP A 137 5.49 17.44 27.62
C ASP A 137 4.98 16.54 28.75
N PHE A 138 5.71 15.45 29.01
CA PHE A 138 5.46 14.58 30.15
C PHE A 138 5.74 15.35 31.46
N GLY A 139 4.68 15.80 32.13
CA GLY A 139 4.77 16.57 33.38
C GLY A 139 3.88 17.80 33.44
N MET A 140 3.07 18.06 32.41
CA MET A 140 2.06 19.13 32.45
C MET A 140 1.01 18.90 33.54
N SER A 141 0.54 20.00 34.11
CA SER A 141 -0.67 20.02 34.93
C SER A 141 -1.94 19.86 34.07
N ASP A 142 -3.04 19.45 34.69
CA ASP A 142 -4.34 19.31 34.01
C ASP A 142 -4.82 20.60 33.30
N GLU A 143 -4.38 21.78 33.78
CA GLU A 143 -4.70 23.06 33.15
C GLU A 143 -3.86 23.31 31.89
N GLU A 144 -2.57 22.97 31.94
CA GLU A 144 -1.65 23.08 30.81
C GLU A 144 -2.01 22.07 29.70
N GLU A 145 -2.43 20.85 30.05
CA GLU A 145 -2.94 19.89 29.07
C GLU A 145 -4.20 20.41 28.35
N ARG A 146 -5.14 21.05 29.08
CA ARG A 146 -6.34 21.63 28.47
C ARG A 146 -5.98 22.77 27.53
N ALA A 147 -5.07 23.65 27.96
CA ALA A 147 -4.59 24.75 27.13
C ALA A 147 -3.89 24.24 25.85
N ALA A 148 -3.05 23.20 25.96
CA ALA A 148 -2.39 22.57 24.82
C ALA A 148 -3.40 21.96 23.82
N ARG A 149 -4.45 21.31 24.30
CA ARG A 149 -5.52 20.77 23.45
C ARG A 149 -6.32 21.86 22.74
N GLU A 150 -6.62 22.95 23.44
CA GLU A 150 -7.32 24.11 22.85
C GLU A 150 -6.47 24.78 21.77
N GLU A 151 -5.18 24.96 22.04
CA GLU A 151 -4.22 25.52 21.08
C GLU A 151 -4.06 24.61 19.87
N ARG A 152 -3.96 23.29 20.07
CA ARG A 152 -3.95 22.30 18.98
C ARG A 152 -5.21 22.40 18.12
N LYS A 153 -6.38 22.56 18.74
CA LYS A 153 -7.64 22.74 18.02
C LYS A 153 -7.69 24.04 17.23
N ARG A 154 -7.16 25.13 17.80
CA ARG A 154 -7.03 26.43 17.13
C ARG A 154 -6.12 26.32 15.90
N LEU A 155 -4.90 25.80 16.08
CA LEU A 155 -3.93 25.58 15.00
C LEU A 155 -4.49 24.66 13.92
N ASN A 156 -5.16 23.57 14.29
CA ASN A 156 -5.81 22.68 13.33
C ASN A 156 -6.87 23.42 12.50
N GLY A 157 -7.66 24.30 13.11
CA GLY A 157 -8.61 25.15 12.40
C GLY A 157 -7.94 26.11 11.42
N GLU A 158 -6.84 26.74 11.82
CA GLU A 158 -6.05 27.64 10.96
C GLU A 158 -5.40 26.92 9.79
N TYR A 159 -4.80 25.76 10.04
CA TYR A 159 -4.20 24.92 9.01
C TYR A 159 -5.25 24.43 8.01
N VAL A 160 -6.42 23.98 8.47
CA VAL A 160 -7.51 23.59 7.57
C VAL A 160 -8.00 24.77 6.73
N ALA A 161 -8.08 25.97 7.30
CA ALA A 161 -8.50 27.17 6.59
C ALA A 161 -7.46 27.65 5.55
N SER A 162 -6.18 27.30 5.72
CA SER A 162 -5.13 27.63 4.75
C SER A 162 -4.98 26.63 3.62
N LEU A 163 -5.49 25.39 3.76
CA LEU A 163 -5.43 24.35 2.72
C LEU A 163 -5.95 24.82 1.34
N PRO A 164 -7.10 25.53 1.21
CA PRO A 164 -7.58 25.98 -0.09
C PRO A 164 -6.61 26.92 -0.83
N ALA A 165 -5.70 27.61 -0.12
CA ALA A 165 -4.69 28.46 -0.75
C ALA A 165 -3.57 27.65 -1.44
N LEU A 166 -3.49 26.34 -1.16
CA LEU A 166 -2.57 25.42 -1.80
C LEU A 166 -3.15 24.80 -3.08
N ASP A 167 -4.46 24.94 -3.31
CA ASP A 167 -5.15 24.35 -4.47
C ASP A 167 -4.62 24.90 -5.80
N GLY A 168 -4.32 24.00 -6.73
CA GLY A 168 -3.79 24.31 -8.05
C GLY A 168 -2.29 24.68 -8.10
N ARG A 169 -1.62 24.80 -6.95
CA ARG A 169 -0.16 25.07 -6.89
C ARG A 169 0.64 23.82 -7.20
N LEU A 170 1.86 24.03 -7.70
CA LEU A 170 2.82 22.95 -7.94
C LEU A 170 3.46 22.52 -6.61
N TYR A 171 3.64 21.21 -6.45
CA TYR A 171 4.21 20.61 -5.26
C TYR A 171 5.67 21.03 -5.05
N SER A 172 6.43 21.20 -6.13
CA SER A 172 7.81 21.70 -6.07
C SER A 172 7.92 23.13 -5.50
N GLU A 173 6.88 23.96 -5.67
CA GLU A 173 6.84 25.35 -5.23
C GLU A 173 6.40 25.52 -3.77
N LEU A 174 5.98 24.43 -3.12
CA LEU A 174 5.57 24.45 -1.71
C LEU A 174 6.78 24.55 -0.79
N SER A 175 6.63 25.36 0.27
CA SER A 175 7.56 25.39 1.40
C SER A 175 7.55 24.07 2.17
N SER A 176 8.59 23.83 2.97
CA SER A 176 8.68 22.62 3.81
C SER A 176 7.45 22.45 4.70
N HIS A 177 6.96 23.54 5.30
CA HIS A 177 5.77 23.54 6.15
C HIS A 177 4.49 23.21 5.36
N GLU A 178 4.30 23.81 4.17
CA GLU A 178 3.15 23.51 3.31
C GLU A 178 3.18 22.05 2.84
N LYS A 179 4.35 21.48 2.53
CA LYS A 179 4.49 20.06 2.23
C LYS A 179 4.05 19.19 3.41
N THR A 180 4.48 19.52 4.63
CA THR A 180 4.02 18.81 5.84
C THR A 180 2.51 18.91 6.02
N LEU A 181 1.87 20.05 5.72
CA LEU A 181 0.43 20.19 5.74
C LEU A 181 -0.24 19.26 4.72
N THR A 182 0.25 19.21 3.48
CA THR A 182 -0.29 18.29 2.46
C THR A 182 -0.12 16.82 2.85
N HIS A 183 0.97 16.47 3.55
CA HIS A 183 1.21 15.12 4.07
C HIS A 183 0.37 14.78 5.30
N HIS A 184 -0.01 15.78 6.11
CA HIS A 184 -0.84 15.57 7.28
C HIS A 184 -2.32 15.38 6.90
N TYR A 185 -2.79 16.18 5.94
CA TYR A 185 -4.19 16.19 5.51
C TYR A 185 -4.41 15.37 4.23
N THR A 186 -3.82 14.18 4.12
CA THR A 186 -3.96 13.28 2.95
C THR A 186 -5.39 12.88 2.60
N LYS A 187 -6.33 13.02 3.54
CA LYS A 187 -7.77 12.79 3.29
C LYS A 187 -8.45 13.93 2.53
N ARG A 188 -7.88 15.14 2.62
CA ARG A 188 -8.40 16.38 2.02
C ARG A 188 -7.56 16.85 0.85
N VAL A 189 -6.29 16.44 0.79
CA VAL A 189 -5.37 16.80 -0.27
C VAL A 189 -5.10 15.59 -1.14
N SER A 190 -5.30 15.78 -2.43
CA SER A 190 -4.90 14.86 -3.50
C SER A 190 -3.90 15.53 -4.44
N PHE A 191 -3.25 14.74 -5.28
CA PHE A 191 -2.30 15.24 -6.27
C PHE A 191 -2.68 14.78 -7.66
N GLU A 192 -2.41 15.64 -8.64
CA GLU A 192 -2.55 15.33 -10.06
C GLU A 192 -1.20 15.55 -10.75
N PRO A 193 -0.67 14.58 -11.51
CA PRO A 193 0.59 14.75 -12.21
C PRO A 193 0.45 15.75 -13.37
N ASP A 194 1.34 16.74 -13.45
CA ASP A 194 1.36 17.77 -14.51
C ASP A 194 2.06 17.28 -15.80
N GLY A 195 2.46 16.00 -15.86
CA GLY A 195 3.16 15.40 -17.01
C GLY A 195 4.63 15.78 -17.16
N ASN A 196 5.10 16.82 -16.45
CA ASN A 196 6.51 17.27 -16.41
C ASN A 196 7.31 16.72 -15.21
N GLY A 197 6.77 15.71 -14.50
CA GLY A 197 7.39 15.15 -13.29
C GLY A 197 7.16 15.98 -12.02
N ASP A 198 6.22 16.93 -12.07
CA ASP A 198 5.72 17.66 -10.91
C ASP A 198 4.22 17.39 -10.70
N PHE A 199 3.71 17.74 -9.53
CA PHE A 199 2.36 17.42 -9.09
C PHE A 199 1.60 18.69 -8.74
N ARG A 200 0.38 18.82 -9.26
CA ARG A 200 -0.57 19.85 -8.83
C ARG A 200 -1.29 19.38 -7.58
N VAL A 201 -1.34 20.24 -6.57
CA VAL A 201 -2.11 20.00 -5.35
C VAL A 201 -3.58 20.23 -5.66
N LEU A 202 -4.43 19.27 -5.30
CA LEU A 202 -5.88 19.36 -5.39
C LEU A 202 -6.46 19.25 -3.98
N VAL A 203 -7.08 20.32 -3.49
CA VAL A 203 -7.72 20.34 -2.17
C VAL A 203 -9.21 20.07 -2.32
N ASN A 204 -9.62 18.89 -1.88
CA ASN A 204 -11.01 18.50 -1.81
C ASN A 204 -11.67 19.17 -0.59
N ALA A 205 -12.35 20.30 -0.84
CA ALA A 205 -13.03 21.08 0.21
C ALA A 205 -14.22 20.34 0.88
N ASP A 206 -14.69 19.24 0.29
CA ASP A 206 -15.96 18.56 0.65
C ASP A 206 -15.81 17.27 1.50
N LYS A 207 -14.68 17.03 2.18
CA LYS A 207 -14.50 15.87 3.09
C LYS A 207 -14.06 16.21 4.51
#